data_AF-A0A497D6L6-F1
#
_entry.id   AF-A0A497D6L6-F1
#
_cell.length_a   1.000
_cell.length_b   1.000
_cell.length_c   1.000
_cell.angle_alpha   90.00
_cell.angle_beta   90.00
_cell.angle_gamma   90.00
#
_symmetry.space_group_name_H-M   'P 1'
#
loop_
_entity.id
_entity.type
_entity.pdbx_description
1 polymer ?
#
loop_
_entity_poly.entity_id
_entity_poly.type
_entity_poly.pdbx_seq_one_letter_code
_entity_poly.pdbx_strand_id
1 'polypeptide(L)'
;MYNENVQILSDTKVDGLTGMDITIFPNPSFGTFFVHFPENYNIQKLEIFTADGKKIQEVITEFSENLKINLGNFQSGIYYLKIITKSGVYNRKLILQ
;
A
#
# COMPACT_ATOMS: atom_id res chain seq x y z
N MET A 1 -4.07 13.55 -25.96
CA MET A 1 -5.26 13.09 -25.22
C MET A 1 -4.79 11.97 -24.30
N TYR A 2 -4.74 12.22 -22.99
CA TYR A 2 -4.27 11.22 -22.02
C TYR A 2 -5.44 10.27 -21.75
N ASN A 3 -5.26 8.98 -22.03
CA ASN A 3 -6.25 7.96 -21.69
C ASN A 3 -6.00 7.48 -20.25
N GLU A 4 -6.92 7.76 -19.36
CA GLU A 4 -6.86 7.35 -17.95
C GLU A 4 -7.67 6.05 -17.77
N ASN A 5 -7.12 4.93 -18.22
CA ASN A 5 -7.64 3.61 -17.82
C ASN A 5 -7.11 3.30 -16.41
N VAL A 6 -7.72 3.88 -15.38
CA VAL A 6 -7.42 3.50 -13.99
C VAL A 6 -8.24 2.26 -13.65
N GLN A 7 -7.60 1.08 -13.67
CA GLN A 7 -8.21 -0.12 -13.10
C GLN A 7 -8.12 -0.06 -11.57
N ILE A 8 -9.26 0.09 -10.92
CA ILE A 8 -9.40 -0.01 -9.46
C ILE A 8 -9.58 -1.49 -9.14
N LEU A 9 -8.50 -2.17 -8.73
CA LEU A 9 -8.58 -3.52 -8.20
C LEU A 9 -9.03 -3.42 -6.73
N SER A 10 -10.35 -3.46 -6.51
CA SER A 10 -10.95 -3.72 -5.21
C SER A 10 -10.81 -5.20 -4.88
N ASP A 11 -10.25 -5.51 -3.71
CA ASP A 11 -10.05 -6.86 -3.22
C ASP A 11 -11.41 -7.56 -2.94
N THR A 12 -11.95 -8.23 -3.95
CA THR A 12 -12.88 -9.34 -3.77
C THR A 12 -12.27 -10.52 -4.51
N LYS A 13 -11.48 -11.29 -3.75
CA LYS A 13 -10.77 -12.47 -4.21
C LYS A 13 -11.74 -13.47 -4.85
N VAL A 14 -11.76 -13.54 -6.18
CA VAL A 14 -12.27 -14.69 -6.93
C VAL A 14 -11.12 -15.69 -7.04
N ASP A 15 -11.40 -16.92 -6.60
CA ASP A 15 -10.46 -18.02 -6.49
C ASP A 15 -9.88 -18.39 -7.87
N GLY A 16 -8.57 -18.17 -8.05
CA GLY A 16 -7.86 -18.37 -9.32
C GLY A 16 -6.44 -17.80 -9.25
N LEU A 17 -5.49 -18.65 -8.86
CA LEU A 17 -4.07 -18.33 -8.66
C LEU A 17 -3.39 -17.68 -9.87
N THR A 18 -3.13 -16.36 -9.85
CA THR A 18 -1.99 -15.71 -10.55
C THR A 18 -1.73 -14.31 -9.99
N GLY A 19 -0.58 -14.10 -9.33
CA GLY A 19 -0.04 -12.77 -9.02
C GLY A 19 0.61 -12.70 -7.65
N MET A 20 1.92 -12.49 -7.59
CA MET A 20 2.60 -12.15 -6.34
C MET A 20 1.99 -10.84 -5.83
N ASP A 21 1.29 -10.88 -4.69
CA ASP A 21 0.57 -9.72 -4.17
C ASP A 21 1.49 -8.81 -3.35
N ILE A 22 1.25 -7.49 -3.40
CA ILE A 22 1.84 -6.55 -2.43
C ILE A 22 1.32 -6.92 -1.04
N THR A 23 2.23 -7.21 -0.12
CA THR A 23 1.90 -7.63 1.26
C THR A 23 2.34 -6.60 2.29
N ILE A 24 1.63 -6.55 3.42
CA ILE A 24 1.93 -5.67 4.55
C ILE A 24 2.00 -6.51 5.83
N PHE A 25 3.11 -6.42 6.55
CA PHE A 25 3.31 -7.17 7.79
C PHE A 25 4.19 -6.44 8.82
N PRO A 26 3.99 -6.66 10.12
CA PRO A 26 2.84 -7.36 10.69
C PRO A 26 1.55 -6.52 10.52
N ASN A 27 0.41 -7.19 10.46
CA ASN A 27 -0.91 -6.58 10.50
C ASN A 27 -1.80 -7.42 11.43
N PRO A 28 -2.15 -6.95 12.64
CA PRO A 28 -1.89 -5.60 13.17
C PRO A 28 -0.41 -5.25 13.41
N SER A 29 -0.09 -3.96 13.44
CA SER A 29 1.25 -3.41 13.73
C SER A 29 1.22 -2.54 15.00
N PHE A 30 2.34 -2.47 15.73
CA PHE A 30 2.55 -1.58 16.87
C PHE A 30 3.42 -0.36 16.51
N GLY A 31 3.30 0.15 15.29
CA GLY A 31 4.03 1.32 14.81
C GLY A 31 4.96 1.03 13.64
N THR A 32 5.76 -0.03 13.72
CA THR A 32 6.66 -0.41 12.62
C THR A 32 6.08 -1.55 11.81
N PHE A 33 6.07 -1.41 10.49
CA PHE A 33 5.67 -2.46 9.56
C PHE A 33 6.47 -2.37 8.26
N PHE A 34 6.33 -3.42 7.46
CA PHE A 34 6.99 -3.60 6.18
C PHE A 34 5.94 -3.72 5.09
N VAL A 35 6.21 -3.09 3.97
CA VAL A 35 5.49 -3.30 2.71
C VAL A 35 6.44 -4.05 1.79
N HIS A 36 6.08 -5.29 1.46
CA HIS A 36 6.83 -6.09 0.52
C HIS A 36 6.21 -5.99 -0.87
N PHE A 37 7.05 -5.65 -1.83
CA PHE A 37 6.71 -5.54 -3.24
C PHE A 37 7.32 -6.74 -3.98
N PRO A 38 6.54 -7.42 -4.83
CA PRO A 38 7.11 -8.39 -5.76
C PRO A 38 8.07 -7.74 -6.73
N GLU A 39 9.02 -8.52 -7.24
CA GLU A 39 9.91 -8.08 -8.31
C GLU A 39 9.13 -7.50 -9.49
N ASN A 40 9.68 -6.44 -10.12
CA ASN A 40 9.16 -5.77 -11.32
C ASN A 40 7.90 -4.90 -11.14
N TYR A 41 7.38 -4.72 -9.94
CA TYR A 41 6.36 -3.71 -9.70
C TYR A 41 7.04 -2.33 -9.70
N ASN A 42 7.03 -1.64 -10.84
CA ASN A 42 7.55 -0.28 -10.98
C ASN A 42 6.70 0.69 -10.13
N ILE A 43 7.01 0.77 -8.83
CA ILE A 43 6.32 1.61 -7.86
C ILE A 43 6.77 3.06 -8.06
N GLN A 44 5.81 3.95 -8.19
CA GLN A 44 6.06 5.38 -8.34
C GLN A 44 5.90 6.12 -7.02
N LYS A 45 4.91 5.70 -6.23
CA LYS A 45 4.54 6.39 -4.99
C LYS A 45 3.78 5.47 -4.05
N LEU A 46 4.03 5.64 -2.75
CA LEU A 46 3.19 5.11 -1.68
C LEU A 46 2.64 6.26 -0.84
N GLU A 47 1.33 6.28 -0.62
CA GLU A 47 0.63 7.25 0.22
C GLU A 47 -0.07 6.53 1.36
N ILE A 48 -0.07 7.12 2.56
CA ILE A 48 -0.76 6.58 3.73
C ILE A 48 -1.82 7.58 4.18
N PHE A 49 -3.02 7.08 4.40
CA PHE A 49 -4.18 7.84 4.83
C PHE A 49 -4.76 7.26 6.12
N THR A 50 -5.31 8.14 6.95
CA THR A 50 -6.18 7.77 8.07
C THR A 50 -7.57 7.34 7.57
N ALA A 51 -8.40 6.80 8.46
CA ALA A 51 -9.76 6.35 8.13
C ALA A 51 -10.70 7.47 7.64
N ASP A 52 -10.47 8.71 8.05
CA ASP A 52 -11.17 9.92 7.58
C ASP A 52 -10.60 10.49 6.26
N GLY A 53 -9.62 9.81 5.66
CA GLY A 53 -9.06 10.18 4.35
C GLY A 53 -7.95 11.23 4.39
N LYS A 54 -7.47 11.62 5.58
CA LYS A 54 -6.34 12.55 5.71
C LYS A 54 -5.04 11.83 5.35
N LYS A 55 -4.29 12.38 4.37
CA LYS A 55 -2.94 11.90 4.03
C LYS A 55 -1.96 12.25 5.16
N ILE A 56 -1.25 11.27 5.69
CA ILE A 56 -0.28 11.44 6.78
C ILE A 56 1.16 11.17 6.37
N GLN A 57 1.38 10.43 5.29
CA GLN A 57 2.72 10.13 4.78
C GLN A 57 2.68 9.91 3.28
N GLU A 58 3.77 10.29 2.61
CA GLU A 58 4.00 10.05 1.19
C GLU A 58 5.47 9.66 1.00
N VAL A 59 5.71 8.65 0.17
CA VAL A 59 7.05 8.16 -0.18
C VAL A 59 7.15 8.07 -1.70
N ILE A 60 8.05 8.86 -2.29
CA ILE A 60 8.31 8.92 -3.74
C ILE A 60 9.75 8.46 -3.97
N THR A 61 9.96 7.16 -4.21
CA THR A 61 11.24 6.59 -4.62
C THR A 61 11.01 5.24 -5.28
N GLU A 62 11.95 4.79 -6.11
CA GLU A 62 12.01 3.40 -6.53
C GLU A 62 12.33 2.54 -5.30
N PHE A 63 11.53 1.50 -5.06
CA PHE A 63 11.70 0.57 -3.94
C PHE A 63 12.38 -0.69 -4.44
N SER A 64 13.38 -1.17 -3.70
CA SER A 64 14.14 -2.35 -4.08
C SER A 64 13.36 -3.64 -3.88
N GLU A 65 12.57 -3.78 -2.80
CA GLU A 65 11.74 -4.98 -2.51
C GLU A 65 10.94 -4.81 -1.21
N ASN A 66 11.57 -4.23 -0.18
CA ASN A 66 10.98 -4.08 1.16
C ASN A 66 11.08 -2.64 1.63
N LEU A 67 9.93 -2.01 1.86
CA LEU A 67 9.85 -0.68 2.45
C LEU A 67 9.47 -0.79 3.93
N LYS A 68 10.35 -0.31 4.80
CA LYS A 68 10.05 -0.13 6.22
C LYS A 68 9.34 1.20 6.44
N ILE A 69 8.23 1.16 7.17
CA ILE A 69 7.45 2.34 7.55
C ILE A 69 7.31 2.36 9.07
N ASN A 70 7.38 3.57 9.65
CA ASN A 70 7.21 3.79 11.08
C ASN A 70 6.11 4.82 11.34
N LEU A 71 5.01 4.35 11.92
CA LEU A 71 3.86 5.11 12.41
C LEU A 71 3.74 5.05 13.94
N GLY A 72 4.81 4.75 14.69
CA GLY A 72 4.77 4.59 16.15
C GLY A 72 4.34 5.83 16.94
N ASN A 73 4.33 7.01 16.31
CA ASN A 73 3.85 8.27 16.89
C ASN A 73 2.39 8.60 16.49
N PHE A 74 1.71 7.71 15.77
CA PHE A 74 0.33 7.89 15.34
C PHE A 74 -0.63 7.07 16.21
N GLN A 75 -1.89 7.50 16.27
CA GLN A 75 -2.91 6.86 17.08
C GLN A 75 -3.29 5.49 16.51
N SER A 76 -3.53 4.52 17.40
CA SER A 76 -4.10 3.22 17.07
C SER A 76 -5.39 3.38 16.26
N GLY A 77 -5.58 2.55 15.24
CA GLY A 77 -6.71 2.69 14.33
C GLY A 77 -6.48 2.07 12.97
N ILE A 78 -7.37 2.39 12.02
CA ILE A 78 -7.31 1.90 10.65
C ILE A 78 -6.59 2.92 9.77
N TYR A 79 -5.65 2.41 8.98
CA TYR A 79 -4.92 3.16 7.97
C TYR A 79 -5.06 2.51 6.61
N TYR A 80 -5.03 3.32 5.57
CA TYR A 80 -5.08 2.90 4.18
C TYR A 80 -3.79 3.28 3.47
N LEU A 81 -3.15 2.29 2.87
CA LEU A 81 -1.99 2.47 2.02
C LEU A 81 -2.46 2.42 0.57
N LYS A 82 -2.11 3.46 -0.18
CA LYS A 82 -2.33 3.55 -1.62
C LYS A 82 -0.98 3.47 -2.31
N ILE A 83 -0.78 2.42 -3.08
CA ILE A 83 0.44 2.16 -3.83
C ILE A 83 0.15 2.45 -5.29
N ILE A 84 0.81 3.47 -5.84
CA ILE A 84 0.72 3.87 -7.23
C ILE A 84 1.91 3.27 -7.97
N THR A 85 1.62 2.52 -9.02
CA THR A 85 2.59 1.89 -9.90
C THR A 85 2.34 2.33 -11.34
N LYS A 86 3.27 2.03 -12.24
CA LYS A 86 3.06 2.26 -13.68
C LYS A 86 1.85 1.50 -14.24
N SER A 87 1.52 0.33 -13.66
CA SER A 87 0.44 -0.54 -14.16
C SER A 87 -0.92 -0.33 -13.48
N GLY A 88 -0.97 0.43 -12.38
CA GLY A 88 -2.22 0.67 -11.66
C GLY A 88 -2.04 1.12 -10.22
N VAL A 89 -3.17 1.21 -9.51
CA VAL A 89 -3.25 1.63 -8.11
C VAL A 89 -3.75 0.49 -7.25
N TYR A 90 -3.01 0.17 -6.19
CA TYR A 90 -3.34 -0.86 -5.21
C TYR A 90 -3.67 -0.21 -3.87
N ASN A 91 -4.74 -0.66 -3.23
CA ASN A 91 -5.10 -0.21 -1.89
C ASN A 91 -4.94 -1.37 -0.89
N ARG A 92 -4.42 -1.07 0.30
CA ARG A 92 -4.24 -2.03 1.38
C ARG A 92 -4.63 -1.41 2.71
N LYS A 93 -5.24 -2.21 3.59
CA LYS A 93 -5.65 -1.80 4.93
C LYS A 93 -4.62 -2.28 5.96
N LEU A 94 -4.24 -1.40 6.89
CA LEU A 94 -3.40 -1.71 8.04
C LEU A 94 -4.15 -1.38 9.33
N ILE A 95 -4.04 -2.27 10.32
CA ILE A 95 -4.52 -2.03 11.68
C ILE A 95 -3.31 -1.67 12.54
N LEU A 96 -3.33 -0.47 13.12
CA LEU A 96 -2.33 -0.01 14.08
C LEU A 96 -2.89 -0.19 15.51
N GLN A 97 -2.09 -0.76 16.41
CA GLN A 97 -2.42 -1.00 17.82
C GLN A 97 -1.57 -0.16 18.75
#